data_AF-A0ABD5DZL6-F1
#
_entry.id   AF-A0ABD5DZL6-F1
#
_cell.length_a   1.000
_cell.length_b   1.000
_cell.length_c   1.000
_cell.angle_alpha   90.00
_cell.angle_beta   90.00
_cell.angle_gamma   90.00
#
_symmetry.space_group_name_H-M   'P 1'
#
loop_
_entity.id
_entity.type
_entity.pdbx_description
1 polymer ?
#
loop_
_entity_poly.entity_id
_entity_poly.type
_entity_poly.pdbx_seq_one_letter_code
_entity_poly.pdbx_strand_id
1 'polypeptide(L)' 'MQEAPFAGREPVFVGDDLTDEAGFSVVNQLQGMSVKVGAGETQAHWRLADAAAVRTWLQHLAYDAQTERRDDHESFSRSL' A
#
# COMPACT_ATOMS: atom_id res chain seq x y z
N MET A 1 11.37 5.87 8.17
CA MET A 1 10.11 5.53 8.88
C MET A 1 10.39 5.14 10.34
N GLN A 2 10.82 6.10 11.17
CA GLN A 2 11.06 5.83 12.61
C GLN A 2 10.20 6.70 13.53
N GLU A 3 9.45 7.63 12.96
CA GLU A 3 8.55 8.50 13.70
C GLU A 3 7.17 7.86 13.80
N ALA A 4 6.49 8.05 14.94
CA ALA A 4 5.08 7.71 15.05
C ALA A 4 4.26 8.56 14.05
N PRO A 5 3.22 8.02 13.39
CA PRO A 5 2.65 6.67 13.54
C PRO A 5 3.27 5.60 12.61
N PHE A 6 4.37 5.90 11.93
CA PHE A 6 4.95 5.06 10.87
C PHE A 6 6.06 4.11 11.36
N ALA A 7 6.56 4.31 12.58
CA ALA A 7 7.56 3.44 13.19
C ALA A 7 7.13 1.97 13.15
N GLY A 8 7.99 1.11 12.60
CA GLY A 8 7.77 -0.33 12.50
C GLY A 8 6.79 -0.78 11.40
N ARG A 9 6.25 0.15 10.60
CA ARG A 9 5.39 -0.19 9.45
C ARG A 9 6.21 -0.37 8.18
N GLU A 10 5.68 -1.18 7.27
CA GLU A 10 6.23 -1.30 5.92
C GLU A 10 5.89 -0.04 5.09
N PRO A 11 6.89 0.59 4.44
CA PRO A 11 6.66 1.74 3.58
C PRO A 11 5.94 1.33 2.29
N VAL A 12 4.87 2.05 1.94
CA VAL A 12 4.19 1.93 0.64
C VAL A 12 4.09 3.31 -0.01
N PHE A 13 4.50 3.44 -1.27
CA PHE A 13 4.42 4.68 -2.04
C PHE A 13 3.87 4.41 -3.44
N VAL A 14 2.89 5.20 -3.86
CA VAL A 14 2.20 5.09 -5.15
C VAL A 14 2.24 6.46 -5.83
N GLY A 15 2.73 6.54 -7.06
CA GLY A 15 2.92 7.80 -7.78
C GLY A 15 2.89 7.62 -9.31
N ASP A 16 2.65 8.69 -10.06
CA ASP A 16 2.47 8.67 -11.51
C ASP A 16 3.48 9.52 -12.29
N ASP A 17 4.21 10.43 -11.64
CA ASP A 17 5.06 11.39 -12.33
C ASP A 17 6.57 11.24 -12.03
N LEU A 18 7.38 12.13 -12.61
CA LEU A 18 8.84 12.11 -12.42
C LEU A 18 9.26 12.47 -10.99
N THR A 19 8.47 13.26 -10.29
CA THR A 19 8.78 13.69 -8.91
C THR A 19 8.65 12.53 -7.93
N ASP A 20 7.74 11.59 -8.22
CA ASP A 20 7.52 10.38 -7.42
C ASP A 20 8.72 9.42 -7.42
N GLU A 21 9.59 9.48 -8.43
CA GLU A 21 10.78 8.62 -8.53
C GLU A 21 11.74 8.78 -7.35
N ALA A 22 11.84 10.00 -6.79
CA ALA A 22 12.61 10.22 -5.56
C ALA A 22 12.00 9.46 -4.37
N GLY A 23 10.67 9.44 -4.28
CA GLY A 23 9.93 8.67 -3.28
C GLY A 23 10.13 7.16 -3.43
N PHE A 24 10.05 6.65 -4.66
CA PHE A 24 10.30 5.23 -4.95
C PHE A 24 11.71 4.81 -4.52
N SER A 25 12.73 5.61 -4.81
CA SER A 25 14.11 5.31 -4.41
C SER A 25 14.25 5.14 -2.90
N VAL A 26 13.62 6.03 -2.11
CA VAL A 26 13.63 5.94 -0.64
C VAL A 26 12.91 4.68 -0.16
N VAL A 27 11.73 4.38 -0.70
CA VAL A 27 10.96 3.18 -0.32
C VAL A 27 11.70 1.90 -0.68
N ASN A 28 12.34 1.85 -1.85
CA ASN A 28 13.14 0.71 -2.28
C ASN A 28 14.33 0.45 -1.35
N GLN A 29 15.03 1.51 -0.90
CA GLN A 29 16.12 1.41 0.07
C GLN A 29 15.63 0.89 1.44
N LEU A 30 14.39 1.20 1.79
CA LEU A 30 13.73 0.71 3.00
C LEU A 30 13.07 -0.66 2.80
N GLN A 31 13.29 -1.31 1.65
CA GLN A 31 12.71 -2.61 1.29
C GLN A 31 11.17 -2.64 1.35
N GLY A 32 10.52 -1.52 1.08
CA GLY A 32 9.06 -1.43 1.00
C GLY A 32 8.52 -1.56 -0.43
N MET A 33 7.27 -1.15 -0.60
CA MET A 33 6.51 -1.26 -1.85
C MET A 33 6.41 0.07 -2.59
N SER A 34 7.07 0.18 -3.73
CA SER A 34 6.96 1.31 -4.66
C SER A 34 6.11 0.91 -5.88
N VAL A 35 5.11 1.73 -6.22
CA VAL A 35 4.16 1.45 -7.31
C VAL A 35 4.08 2.63 -8.27
N LYS A 36 4.49 2.43 -9.52
CA LYS A 36 4.28 3.40 -10.59
C LYS A 36 2.86 3.29 -11.14
N VAL A 37 2.22 4.41 -11.40
CA VAL A 37 0.94 4.49 -12.10
C VAL A 37 1.18 4.98 -13.52
N GLY A 38 0.56 4.34 -14.50
CA GLY A 38 0.73 4.71 -15.90
C GLY A 38 2.01 4.17 -16.54
N ALA A 39 2.31 4.64 -17.74
CA ALA A 39 3.49 4.27 -18.52
C ALA A 39 4.75 5.03 -18.07
N GLY A 40 5.87 4.79 -18.78
CA GLY A 40 7.16 5.43 -18.55
C GLY A 40 8.13 4.58 -17.76
N GLU A 41 9.43 4.82 -17.96
CA GLU A 41 10.49 4.23 -17.15
C GLU A 41 10.32 4.61 -15.68
N THR A 42 10.71 3.73 -14.77
CA THR A 42 10.53 3.93 -13.34
C THR A 42 11.49 3.07 -12.53
N GLN A 43 11.85 3.54 -11.35
CA GLN A 43 12.53 2.77 -10.30
C GLN A 43 11.53 1.99 -9.42
N ALA A 44 10.22 2.22 -9.56
CA ALA A 44 9.22 1.47 -8.83
C ALA A 44 9.30 -0.04 -9.15
N HIS A 45 9.14 -0.89 -8.13
CA HIS A 45 9.17 -2.35 -8.31
C HIS A 45 7.85 -2.91 -8.83
N TRP A 46 6.76 -2.17 -8.67
CA TRP A 46 5.42 -2.57 -9.12
C TRP A 46 4.81 -1.50 -10.03
N ARG A 47 3.78 -1.89 -10.79
CA ARG A 47 3.08 -0.97 -11.69
C ARG A 47 1.58 -1.24 -11.73
N LEU A 48 0.81 -0.15 -11.73
CA LEU A 48 -0.61 -0.12 -12.06
C LEU A 48 -0.85 0.69 -13.33
N ALA A 49 -1.83 0.28 -14.12
CA ALA A 49 -2.06 0.86 -15.44
C ALA A 49 -2.50 2.33 -15.37
N ASP A 50 -3.35 2.68 -14.40
CA ASP A 50 -3.93 4.01 -14.26
C ASP A 50 -4.49 4.23 -12.85
N ALA A 51 -5.03 5.43 -12.61
CA ALA A 51 -5.65 5.78 -11.33
C ALA A 51 -6.90 4.94 -11.00
N ALA A 52 -7.59 4.36 -11.99
CA ALA A 52 -8.73 3.47 -11.72
C ALA A 52 -8.26 2.15 -11.10
N ALA A 53 -7.18 1.58 -11.63
CA ALA A 53 -6.55 0.39 -11.05
C ALA A 53 -6.09 0.64 -9.60
N VAL A 54 -5.55 1.82 -9.29
CA VAL A 54 -5.20 2.21 -7.90
C VAL A 54 -6.43 2.20 -7.00
N ARG A 55 -7.54 2.81 -7.44
CA ARG A 55 -8.78 2.84 -6.65
C ARG A 55 -9.32 1.43 -6.40
N THR A 56 -9.34 0.57 -7.41
CA THR A 56 -9.79 -0.83 -7.26
C THR A 56 -8.90 -1.59 -6.27
N TRP A 57 -7.59 -1.42 -6.35
CA TRP A 57 -6.65 -2.04 -5.41
C TRP A 57 -6.89 -1.58 -3.97
N LEU A 58 -7.03 -0.27 -3.73
CA LEU A 58 -7.32 0.27 -2.40
C LEU A 58 -8.70 -0.19 -1.87
N GLN A 59 -9.70 -0.33 -2.74
CA GLN A 59 -11.02 -0.86 -2.37
C GLN A 59 -10.95 -2.30 -1.89
N HIS A 60 -10.18 -3.16 -2.57
CA HIS A 60 -9.98 -4.54 -2.13
C HIS A 60 -9.29 -4.59 -0.76
N LEU A 61 -8.20 -3.85 -0.57
CA LEU A 61 -7.51 -3.77 0.74
C LEU A 61 -8.45 -3.30 1.87
N ALA A 62 -9.28 -2.29 1.59
CA ALA A 62 -10.24 -1.79 2.56
C ALA A 62 -11.34 -2.81 2.89
N TYR A 63 -11.75 -3.62 1.91
CA TYR A 63 -12.73 -4.69 2.11
C TYR A 63 -12.15 -5.84 2.93
N ASP A 64 -10.93 -6.27 2.61
CA ASP A 64 -10.24 -7.34 3.32
C ASP A 64 -10.01 -6.96 4.79
N ALA A 65 -9.51 -5.74 5.05
CA ALA A 65 -9.32 -5.21 6.40
C ALA A 65 -10.63 -5.00 7.19
N GLN A 66 -11.78 -4.89 6.51
CA GLN A 66 -13.09 -4.90 7.17
C GLN A 66 -13.57 -6.30 7.49
N THR A 67 -13.25 -7.28 6.63
CA THR A 67 -13.61 -8.69 6.81
C THR A 67 -12.82 -9.30 7.97
N GLU A 68 -11.51 -9.11 8.01
CA GLU A 68 -10.65 -9.60 9.11
C GLU A 68 -11.12 -9.09 10.48
N ARG A 69 -11.43 -7.79 10.59
CA ARG A 69 -11.95 -7.20 11.83
C ARG A 69 -13.32 -7.71 12.25
N ARG A 70 -14.14 -8.19 11.32
CA ARG A 70 -15.45 -8.78 11.62
C ARG A 70 -15.30 -10.20 12.14
N ASP A 71 -14.40 -10.98 11.55
CA ASP A 71 -14.15 -12.36 11.95
C ASP A 71 -13.52 -12.45 13.35
N ASP A 72 -12.66 -11.49 13.70
CA ASP A 72 -12.15 -11.34 15.07
C ASP A 72 -13.29 -11.10 16.08
N HIS A 73 -14.28 -10.26 15.72
CA HIS A 73 -15.39 -9.91 16.61
C HIS A 73 -16.39 -11.06 16.82
N GLU A 74 -16.66 -11.85 15.78
CA GLU A 74 -17.53 -13.05 15.87
C GLU A 74 -16.88 -14.18 16.67
N SER A 75 -15.54 -14.33 16.59
CA SER A 75 -14.80 -15.38 17.31
C SER A 75 -14.83 -15.21 18.84
N PHE A 76 -14.90 -13.96 19.34
CA PHE A 76 -15.05 -13.69 20.78
C PHE A 76 -16.47 -13.94 21.31
N SER A 77 -17.53 -13.83 20.48
CA SER A 77 -18.92 -14.04 20.92
C SER A 77 -19.34 -15.51 21.05
N ARG A 78 -18.63 -16.45 20.40
CA ARG A 78 -18.98 -17.89 20.43
C ARG A 78 -18.33 -18.68 21.57
N SER A 79 -17.55 -18.03 22.43
CA SER A 79 -16.81 -18.69 23.53
C SER A 79 -17.38 -18.41 24.93
N LEU A 80 -18.64 -17.98 25.05
CA LEU A 80 -19.36 -17.80 26.33
C LEU A 80 -20.55 -18.76 26.46
#